data_AF-A0A3M1R4D8-F1
#
_entry.id   AF-A0A3M1R4D8-F1
#
_cell.length_a   1.000
_cell.length_b   1.000
_cell.length_c   1.000
_cell.angle_alpha   90.00
_cell.angle_beta   90.00
_cell.angle_gamma   90.00
#
_symmetry.space_group_name_H-M   'P 1'
#
loop_
_entity.id
_entity.type
_entity.pdbx_description
1 polymer ?
#
loop_
_entity_poly.entity_id
_entity_poly.type
_entity_poly.pdbx_seq_one_letter_code
_entity_poly.pdbx_strand_id
1 'polypeptide(L)'
;MTAIPEKKSRERGGFDFDTHPEAEQVQIALLRQTPPWRKLDLVGQLNHTLRILAFSGLHQRYPHATGEELQRRFVDLWLGTTWTQRLSEREGTKKEKSVLPPEPLTVILLVIDVLEALGIPYLIGGSLASAVYGVPRATLDADLVADIRLEQAEPLAQAWRDVFYVDVDAIRDAVRRQSSFNLIHLDTLFKV
;
A
#
# COMPACT_ATOMS: atom_id res chain seq x y z
N MET A 1 -16.16 -1.59 19.25
CA MET A 1 -14.79 -1.60 19.80
C MET A 1 -14.23 -2.99 19.63
N THR A 2 -13.40 -3.19 18.62
CA THR A 2 -12.76 -4.47 18.29
C THR A 2 -11.55 -4.63 19.19
N ALA A 3 -11.48 -5.71 19.96
CA ALA A 3 -10.32 -5.98 20.81
C ALA A 3 -9.13 -6.37 19.93
N ILE A 4 -8.12 -5.50 19.84
CA ILE A 4 -6.81 -5.86 19.30
C ILE A 4 -6.23 -6.93 20.23
N PRO A 5 -5.72 -8.06 19.72
CA PRO A 5 -5.11 -9.09 20.56
C PRO A 5 -4.01 -8.49 21.46
N GLU A 6 -4.00 -8.85 22.75
CA GLU A 6 -2.96 -8.40 23.68
C GLU A 6 -1.57 -8.84 23.20
N LYS A 7 -0.60 -7.91 23.26
CA LYS A 7 0.81 -8.19 22.95
C LYS A 7 1.35 -9.28 23.88
N LYS A 8 1.85 -10.38 23.31
CA LYS A 8 2.68 -11.33 24.05
C LYS A 8 4.10 -10.79 24.18
N SER A 9 4.80 -11.17 25.25
CA SER A 9 6.21 -10.80 25.47
C SER A 9 7.10 -11.38 24.37
N ARG A 10 7.89 -10.52 23.71
CA ARG A 10 8.80 -10.91 22.61
C ARG A 10 9.86 -11.93 23.04
N GLU A 11 9.92 -13.06 22.34
CA GLU A 11 11.08 -13.95 22.36
C GLU A 11 12.14 -13.45 21.36
N ARG A 12 13.40 -13.35 21.82
CA ARG A 12 14.54 -12.84 21.04
C ARG A 12 15.02 -13.89 20.02
N GLY A 13 14.24 -14.18 18.99
CA GLY A 13 14.61 -15.06 17.88
C GLY A 13 15.08 -14.27 16.65
N GLY A 14 16.31 -14.52 16.18
CA GLY A 14 16.98 -13.77 15.11
C GLY A 14 16.61 -14.17 13.68
N PHE A 15 15.33 -14.10 13.30
CA PHE A 15 14.90 -14.21 11.90
C PHE A 15 14.34 -12.86 11.43
N ASP A 16 14.86 -12.37 10.31
CA ASP A 16 14.37 -11.16 9.64
C ASP A 16 13.20 -11.55 8.71
N PHE A 17 11.98 -11.24 9.13
CA PHE A 17 10.76 -11.52 8.38
C PHE A 17 10.21 -10.22 7.81
N ASP A 18 9.83 -10.22 6.54
CA ASP A 18 9.12 -9.10 5.90
C ASP A 18 7.86 -8.69 6.67
N THR A 19 7.16 -9.67 7.25
CA THR A 19 6.06 -9.46 8.19
C THR A 19 6.38 -10.12 9.53
N HIS A 20 6.44 -9.32 10.59
CA HIS A 20 6.74 -9.83 11.94
C HIS A 20 5.61 -10.78 12.41
N PRO A 21 5.91 -11.92 13.08
CA PRO A 21 4.89 -12.90 13.47
C PRO A 21 3.72 -12.32 14.31
N GLU A 22 4.00 -11.33 15.16
CA GLU A 22 2.95 -10.63 15.92
C GLU A 22 2.04 -9.79 15.01
N ALA A 23 2.61 -9.09 14.02
CA ALA A 23 1.85 -8.32 13.05
C ALA A 23 1.00 -9.26 12.17
N GLU A 24 1.57 -10.40 11.77
CA GLU A 24 0.84 -11.42 11.02
C GLU A 24 -0.35 -11.97 11.82
N GLN A 25 -0.17 -12.27 13.11
CA GLN A 25 -1.26 -12.73 13.98
C GLN A 25 -2.38 -11.69 14.09
N VAL A 26 -2.02 -10.41 14.22
CA VAL A 26 -2.99 -9.29 14.23
C VAL A 26 -3.72 -9.23 12.89
N GLN A 27 -2.99 -9.28 11.77
CA GLN A 27 -3.60 -9.24 10.43
C GLN A 27 -4.57 -10.41 10.19
N ILE A 28 -4.18 -11.63 10.56
CA ILE A 28 -5.03 -12.82 10.47
C ILE A 28 -6.27 -12.66 11.36
N ALA A 29 -6.12 -12.17 12.58
CA ALA A 29 -7.24 -11.96 13.49
C ALA A 29 -8.24 -10.95 12.93
N LEU A 30 -7.76 -9.84 12.36
CA LEU A 30 -8.61 -8.83 11.73
C LEU A 30 -9.31 -9.38 10.47
N LEU A 31 -8.58 -10.10 9.61
CA LEU A 31 -9.15 -10.73 8.42
C LEU A 31 -10.19 -11.79 8.77
N ARG A 32 -10.03 -12.58 9.84
CA ARG A 32 -11.03 -13.55 10.29
C ARG A 32 -12.34 -12.91 10.71
N GLN A 33 -12.28 -11.71 11.29
CA GLN A 33 -13.45 -10.95 11.72
C GLN A 33 -14.11 -10.16 10.59
N THR A 34 -13.48 -10.10 9.42
CA THR A 34 -13.96 -9.30 8.29
C THR A 34 -14.96 -10.09 7.42
N PRO A 35 -16.13 -9.50 7.10
CA PRO A 35 -17.09 -10.11 6.19
C PRO A 35 -16.50 -10.41 4.80
N PRO A 36 -16.91 -11.48 4.10
CA PRO A 36 -16.39 -11.83 2.77
C PRO A 36 -16.51 -10.70 1.73
N TRP A 37 -17.63 -9.96 1.74
CA TRP A 37 -17.83 -8.85 0.80
C TRP A 37 -16.78 -7.74 0.98
N ARG A 38 -16.37 -7.48 2.22
CA ARG A 38 -15.36 -6.45 2.52
C ARG A 38 -13.98 -6.91 2.08
N LYS A 39 -13.67 -8.21 2.18
CA LYS A 39 -12.43 -8.78 1.62
C LYS A 39 -12.38 -8.62 0.10
N LEU A 40 -13.48 -8.87 -0.59
CA LEU A 40 -13.58 -8.67 -2.04
C LEU A 40 -13.48 -7.18 -2.41
N ASP A 41 -14.06 -6.30 -1.61
CA ASP A 41 -13.96 -4.86 -1.78
C ASP A 41 -12.49 -4.39 -1.67
N LEU A 42 -11.73 -4.85 -0.67
CA LEU A 42 -10.31 -4.55 -0.53
C LEU A 42 -9.49 -4.92 -1.79
N VAL A 43 -9.78 -6.08 -2.40
CA VAL A 43 -9.16 -6.49 -3.67
C VAL A 43 -9.54 -5.51 -4.81
N GLY A 44 -10.79 -5.08 -4.86
CA GLY A 44 -11.27 -4.08 -5.82
C GLY A 44 -10.56 -2.74 -5.66
N GLN A 45 -10.40 -2.27 -4.42
CA GLN A 45 -9.74 -1.00 -4.11
C GLN A 45 -8.24 -1.01 -4.43
N LEU A 46 -7.57 -2.14 -4.19
CA LEU A 46 -6.18 -2.32 -4.62
C LEU A 46 -6.05 -2.26 -6.14
N ASN A 47 -6.92 -2.95 -6.87
CA ASN A 47 -6.92 -2.89 -8.33
C ASN A 47 -7.17 -1.46 -8.82
N HIS A 48 -8.07 -0.71 -8.18
CA HIS A 48 -8.31 0.69 -8.54
C HIS A 48 -7.05 1.55 -8.34
N THR A 49 -6.38 1.39 -7.20
CA THR A 49 -5.12 2.08 -6.86
C THR A 49 -4.06 1.87 -7.93
N LEU A 50 -3.80 0.61 -8.29
CA LEU A 50 -2.74 0.28 -9.25
C LEU A 50 -3.05 0.81 -10.65
N ARG A 51 -4.33 0.89 -11.03
CA ARG A 51 -4.74 1.47 -12.31
C ARG A 51 -4.49 2.99 -12.33
N ILE A 52 -4.80 3.68 -11.24
CA ILE A 52 -4.50 5.12 -11.09
C ILE A 52 -2.98 5.34 -11.25
N LEU A 53 -2.17 4.60 -10.49
CA LEU A 53 -0.71 4.73 -10.51
C LEU A 53 -0.11 4.41 -11.89
N ALA A 54 -0.58 3.36 -12.54
CA ALA A 54 -0.11 3.00 -13.88
C ALA A 54 -0.48 4.04 -14.93
N PHE A 55 -1.69 4.57 -14.87
CA PHE A 55 -2.12 5.63 -15.79
C PHE A 55 -1.35 6.93 -15.56
N SER A 56 -1.12 7.32 -14.30
CA SER A 56 -0.27 8.47 -13.94
C SER A 56 1.18 8.28 -14.41
N GLY A 57 1.76 7.09 -14.24
CA GLY A 57 3.11 6.77 -14.74
C GLY A 57 3.22 6.79 -16.27
N LEU A 58 2.15 6.42 -16.99
CA LEU A 58 2.08 6.59 -18.44
C LEU A 58 2.04 8.07 -18.83
N HIS A 59 1.23 8.89 -18.15
CA HIS A 59 1.21 10.33 -18.37
C HIS A 59 2.58 10.98 -18.16
N GLN A 60 3.29 10.59 -17.09
CA GLN A 60 4.62 11.11 -16.78
C GLN A 60 5.66 10.74 -17.86
N ARG A 61 5.63 9.50 -18.35
CA ARG A 61 6.58 9.01 -19.37
C ARG A 61 6.26 9.49 -20.79
N TYR A 62 4.99 9.80 -21.05
CA TYR A 62 4.51 10.22 -22.37
C TYR A 62 3.68 11.52 -22.27
N PRO A 63 4.30 12.66 -21.91
CA PRO A 63 3.59 13.91 -21.64
C PRO A 63 2.87 14.51 -22.87
N HIS A 64 3.24 14.09 -24.08
CA HIS A 64 2.65 14.57 -25.33
C HIS A 64 1.72 13.55 -26.03
N ALA A 65 1.53 12.37 -25.43
CA ALA A 65 0.65 11.36 -26.01
C ALA A 65 -0.82 11.80 -25.93
N THR A 66 -1.59 11.46 -26.95
CA THR A 66 -3.05 11.63 -26.96
C THR A 66 -3.71 10.68 -25.96
N GLY A 67 -4.94 10.99 -25.55
CA GLY A 67 -5.69 10.13 -24.62
C GLY A 67 -5.89 8.69 -25.16
N GLU A 68 -6.08 8.55 -26.47
CA GLU A 68 -6.21 7.24 -27.13
C GLU A 68 -4.91 6.44 -27.08
N GLU A 69 -3.76 7.09 -27.34
CA GLU A 69 -2.45 6.45 -27.22
C GLU A 69 -2.15 6.01 -25.79
N LEU A 70 -2.52 6.81 -24.78
CA LEU A 70 -2.36 6.44 -23.37
C LEU A 70 -3.26 5.27 -22.99
N GLN A 71 -4.51 5.26 -23.45
CA GLN A 71 -5.45 4.16 -23.22
C GLN A 71 -4.96 2.86 -23.88
N ARG A 72 -4.41 2.93 -25.09
CA ARG A 72 -3.80 1.79 -25.77
C ARG A 72 -2.62 1.22 -25.00
N ARG A 73 -1.68 2.08 -24.58
CA ARG A 73 -0.51 1.67 -23.77
C ARG A 73 -0.93 1.08 -22.42
N PHE A 74 -2.00 1.60 -21.82
CA PHE A 74 -2.55 1.05 -20.59
C PHE A 74 -3.12 -0.36 -20.80
N VAL A 75 -3.87 -0.60 -21.88
CA VAL A 75 -4.39 -1.93 -22.23
C VAL A 75 -3.23 -2.90 -22.48
N ASP A 76 -2.21 -2.49 -23.24
CA ASP A 76 -1.01 -3.29 -23.49
C ASP A 76 -0.32 -3.70 -22.18
N LEU A 77 -0.19 -2.75 -21.24
CA LEU A 77 0.43 -2.97 -19.94
C LEU A 77 -0.36 -3.93 -19.05
N TRP A 78 -1.70 -3.88 -19.11
CA TRP A 78 -2.57 -4.56 -18.15
C TRP A 78 -3.11 -5.91 -18.62
N LEU A 79 -3.45 -6.01 -19.90
CA LEU A 79 -4.06 -7.19 -20.49
C LEU A 79 -3.11 -7.92 -21.44
N GLY A 80 -2.00 -7.28 -21.81
CA GLY A 80 -1.09 -7.76 -22.83
C GLY A 80 -1.53 -7.34 -24.24
N THR A 81 -0.59 -7.40 -25.18
CA THR A 81 -0.71 -6.86 -26.54
C THR A 81 -1.73 -7.59 -27.43
N THR A 82 -2.18 -8.77 -27.02
CA THR A 82 -3.17 -9.57 -27.75
C THR A 82 -4.59 -9.03 -27.60
N TRP A 83 -4.88 -8.24 -26.56
CA TRP A 83 -6.21 -7.72 -26.26
C TRP A 83 -6.46 -6.33 -26.82
N THR A 84 -5.39 -5.59 -27.12
CA THR A 84 -5.41 -4.23 -27.66
C THR A 84 -6.14 -4.14 -28.98
N GLN A 85 -5.99 -5.16 -29.83
CA GLN A 85 -6.65 -5.22 -31.14
C GLN A 85 -8.15 -5.53 -31.06
N ARG A 86 -8.61 -6.18 -29.98
CA ARG A 86 -10.02 -6.59 -29.80
C ARG A 86 -10.85 -5.54 -29.07
N LEU A 87 -10.22 -4.72 -28.21
CA LEU A 87 -10.90 -3.67 -27.45
C LEU A 87 -11.03 -2.36 -28.23
N SER A 88 -10.17 -2.10 -29.24
CA SER A 88 -10.32 -0.97 -30.16
C SER A 88 -11.61 -1.02 -30.99
N GLU A 89 -12.24 -2.19 -31.08
CA GLU A 89 -13.49 -2.40 -31.81
C GLU A 89 -14.76 -2.16 -30.96
N ARG A 90 -14.60 -1.93 -29.65
CA ARG A 90 -15.71 -1.75 -28.70
C ARG A 90 -15.50 -0.50 -27.83
N GLU A 91 -15.42 0.67 -28.45
CA GLU A 91 -15.54 1.92 -27.70
C GLU A 91 -17.01 2.20 -27.36
N GLY A 92 -17.35 2.03 -26.07
CA GLY A 92 -18.68 2.27 -25.54
C GLY A 92 -18.64 2.79 -24.11
N THR A 93 -18.94 4.09 -23.97
CA THR A 93 -19.34 4.83 -22.77
C THR A 93 -18.33 4.95 -21.61
N LYS A 94 -17.74 6.14 -21.50
CA LYS A 94 -17.12 6.69 -20.28
C LYS A 94 -18.09 6.61 -19.11
N LYS A 95 -17.70 5.92 -18.05
CA LYS A 95 -18.29 6.10 -16.71
C LYS A 95 -17.25 6.76 -15.82
N GLU A 96 -17.43 8.04 -15.63
CA GLU A 96 -16.78 8.83 -14.59
C GLU A 96 -17.22 8.24 -13.22
N LYS A 97 -16.28 7.73 -12.42
CA LYS A 97 -16.59 7.20 -11.09
C LYS A 97 -15.47 7.46 -10.06
N SER A 98 -15.97 7.92 -8.91
CA SER A 98 -15.38 8.33 -7.62
C SER A 98 -14.26 9.37 -7.67
N VAL A 99 -14.57 10.55 -7.13
CA VAL A 99 -13.65 11.68 -6.85
C VAL A 99 -12.73 11.37 -5.65
N LEU A 100 -13.10 10.41 -4.80
CA LEU A 100 -12.32 10.02 -3.64
C LEU A 100 -11.23 9.00 -4.03
N PRO A 101 -9.98 9.18 -3.56
CA PRO A 101 -8.93 8.19 -3.77
C PRO A 101 -9.31 6.85 -3.11
N PRO A 102 -8.91 5.71 -3.69
CA PRO A 102 -9.12 4.41 -3.06
C PRO A 102 -8.44 4.34 -1.69
N GLU A 103 -8.96 3.49 -0.79
CA GLU A 103 -8.47 3.41 0.60
C GLU A 103 -6.97 3.11 0.68
N PRO A 104 -6.36 2.20 -0.11
CA PRO A 104 -4.92 1.99 -0.08
C PRO A 104 -4.12 3.28 -0.30
N LEU A 105 -4.49 4.09 -1.30
CA LEU A 105 -3.87 5.40 -1.54
C LEU A 105 -4.04 6.33 -0.34
N THR A 106 -5.24 6.37 0.25
CA THR A 106 -5.51 7.18 1.44
C THR A 106 -4.65 6.75 2.64
N VAL A 107 -4.52 5.44 2.87
CA VAL A 107 -3.68 4.89 3.95
C VAL A 107 -2.22 5.24 3.77
N ILE A 108 -1.70 5.15 2.54
CA ILE A 108 -0.31 5.52 2.24
C ILE A 108 -0.08 7.01 2.51
N LEU A 109 -1.03 7.87 2.13
CA LEU A 109 -0.95 9.31 2.41
C LEU A 109 -0.92 9.58 3.92
N LEU A 110 -1.68 8.86 4.73
CA LEU A 110 -1.63 8.98 6.20
C LEU A 110 -0.24 8.63 6.77
N VAL A 111 0.44 7.62 6.21
CA VAL A 111 1.81 7.27 6.62
C VAL A 111 2.78 8.38 6.20
N ILE A 112 2.67 8.85 4.96
CA ILE A 112 3.50 9.91 4.39
C ILE A 112 3.36 11.20 5.19
N ASP A 113 2.14 11.63 5.50
CA ASP A 113 1.88 12.89 6.23
C ASP A 113 2.63 12.91 7.58
N VAL A 114 2.71 11.76 8.27
CA VAL A 114 3.45 11.64 9.53
C VAL A 114 4.97 11.68 9.31
N LEU A 115 5.47 11.01 8.27
CA LEU A 115 6.89 11.06 7.92
C LEU A 115 7.33 12.49 7.55
N GLU A 116 6.53 13.20 6.75
CA GLU A 116 6.78 14.59 6.36
C GLU A 116 6.72 15.54 7.56
N ALA A 117 5.72 15.39 8.44
CA ALA A 117 5.59 16.19 9.65
C ALA A 117 6.80 16.03 10.60
N LEU A 118 7.44 14.86 10.59
CA LEU A 118 8.64 14.59 11.39
C LEU A 118 9.95 14.82 10.63
N GLY A 119 9.88 15.30 9.38
CA GLY A 119 11.04 15.58 8.53
C GLY A 119 11.85 14.33 8.19
N ILE A 120 11.18 13.19 8.01
CA ILE A 120 11.81 11.89 7.70
C ILE A 120 11.78 11.67 6.18
N PRO A 121 12.95 11.63 5.51
CA PRO A 121 13.01 11.26 4.10
C PRO A 121 12.50 9.84 3.86
N TYR A 122 11.77 9.65 2.77
CA TYR A 122 11.20 8.35 2.41
C TYR A 122 11.16 8.12 0.89
N LEU A 123 11.02 6.85 0.50
CA LEU A 123 10.81 6.40 -0.86
C LEU A 123 9.70 5.35 -0.88
N ILE A 124 8.79 5.48 -1.84
CA ILE A 124 7.77 4.46 -2.12
C ILE A 124 8.42 3.34 -2.95
N GLY A 125 8.28 2.11 -2.51
CA GLY A 125 8.84 0.92 -3.15
C GLY A 125 7.79 -0.03 -3.70
N GLY A 126 8.18 -1.29 -3.84
CA GLY A 126 7.24 -2.39 -3.98
C GLY A 126 6.39 -2.40 -5.24
N SER A 127 5.18 -2.93 -5.07
CA SER A 127 4.16 -3.03 -6.11
C SER A 127 3.68 -1.67 -6.62
N LEU A 128 3.68 -0.65 -5.76
CA LEU A 128 3.23 0.70 -6.10
C LEU A 128 4.23 1.42 -7.00
N ALA A 129 5.51 1.41 -6.64
CA ALA A 129 6.57 1.95 -7.51
C ALA A 129 6.60 1.21 -8.85
N SER A 130 6.41 -0.12 -8.82
CA SER A 130 6.31 -0.94 -10.03
C SER A 130 5.08 -0.58 -10.88
N ALA A 131 3.95 -0.20 -10.27
CA ALA A 131 2.77 0.22 -11.00
C ALA A 131 3.02 1.52 -11.79
N VAL A 132 3.79 2.46 -11.22
CA VAL A 132 4.14 3.73 -11.90
C VAL A 132 5.17 3.49 -12.99
N TYR A 133 6.29 2.83 -12.67
CA TYR A 133 7.49 2.81 -13.52
C TYR A 133 7.72 1.50 -14.29
N GLY A 134 7.09 0.41 -13.89
CA GLY A 134 7.33 -0.93 -14.44
C GLY A 134 6.05 -1.66 -14.83
N VAL A 135 6.01 -2.96 -14.52
CA VAL A 135 4.84 -3.81 -14.73
C VAL A 135 3.98 -3.81 -13.46
N PRO A 136 2.71 -3.39 -13.52
CA PRO A 136 1.81 -3.42 -12.38
C PRO A 136 1.64 -4.84 -11.85
N ARG A 137 1.77 -4.99 -10.53
CA ARG A 137 1.47 -6.23 -9.81
C ARG A 137 0.61 -5.88 -8.61
N ALA A 138 -0.39 -6.69 -8.32
CA ALA A 138 -1.23 -6.49 -7.16
C ALA A 138 -0.62 -7.24 -5.96
N THR A 139 -0.20 -6.48 -4.94
CA THR A 139 0.13 -6.99 -3.60
C THR A 139 -0.81 -6.33 -2.59
N LEU A 140 -1.20 -7.05 -1.55
CA LEU A 140 -2.17 -6.56 -0.56
C LEU A 140 -1.48 -5.73 0.54
N ASP A 141 -0.52 -4.90 0.15
CA ASP A 141 0.32 -4.07 0.99
C ASP A 141 0.99 -2.95 0.18
N ALA A 142 1.64 -2.03 0.90
CA ALA A 142 2.52 -1.01 0.35
C ALA A 142 3.88 -1.09 1.02
N ASP A 143 4.94 -0.77 0.29
CA ASP A 143 6.31 -0.76 0.82
C ASP A 143 6.84 0.69 0.85
N LEU A 144 7.33 1.13 2.01
CA LEU A 144 8.04 2.40 2.16
C LEU A 144 9.41 2.15 2.80
N VAL A 145 10.43 2.78 2.23
CA VAL A 145 11.77 2.88 2.82
C VAL A 145 11.91 4.27 3.40
N ALA A 146 12.24 4.38 4.69
CA ALA A 146 12.34 5.67 5.37
C ALA A 146 13.62 5.76 6.21
N ASP A 147 14.24 6.94 6.23
CA ASP A 147 15.46 7.22 7.00
C ASP A 147 15.12 7.57 8.47
N ILE A 148 14.63 6.56 9.19
CA ILE A 148 14.14 6.71 10.57
C ILE A 148 15.30 6.58 11.56
N ARG A 149 15.44 7.56 12.45
CA ARG A 149 16.39 7.52 13.58
C ARG A 149 15.76 6.93 14.83
N LEU A 150 16.58 6.38 15.72
CA LEU A 150 16.11 5.67 16.91
C LEU A 150 15.28 6.59 17.83
N GLU A 151 15.67 7.86 17.96
CA GLU A 151 14.92 8.88 18.70
C GLU A 151 13.54 9.22 18.12
N GLN A 152 13.29 8.90 16.84
CA GLN A 152 12.02 9.15 16.17
C GLN A 152 11.02 7.99 16.34
N ALA A 153 11.44 6.84 16.88
CA ALA A 153 10.59 5.66 17.03
C ALA A 153 9.35 5.91 17.92
N GLU A 154 9.52 6.59 19.05
CA GLU A 154 8.41 6.89 19.98
C GLU A 154 7.46 7.94 19.38
N PRO A 155 7.93 9.08 18.83
CA PRO A 155 7.06 10.01 18.10
C PRO A 155 6.24 9.36 16.98
N LEU A 156 6.84 8.46 16.20
CA LEU A 156 6.16 7.73 15.12
C LEU A 156 5.06 6.81 15.65
N ALA A 157 5.39 5.97 16.63
CA ALA A 157 4.41 5.08 17.25
C ALA A 157 3.24 5.87 17.84
N GLN A 158 3.53 6.98 18.52
CA GLN A 158 2.52 7.84 19.12
C GLN A 158 1.61 8.51 18.07
N ALA A 159 2.16 8.93 16.93
CA ALA A 159 1.39 9.53 15.84
C ALA A 159 0.44 8.53 15.15
N TRP A 160 0.84 7.26 15.07
CA TRP A 160 0.06 6.23 14.36
C TRP A 160 -0.89 5.41 15.23
N ARG A 161 -0.70 5.36 16.55
CA ARG A 161 -1.37 4.42 17.48
C ARG A 161 -2.91 4.37 17.41
N ASP A 162 -3.57 5.47 17.04
CA ASP A 162 -5.03 5.57 17.07
C ASP A 162 -5.66 5.08 15.76
N VAL A 163 -4.86 4.97 14.69
CA VAL A 163 -5.30 4.65 13.33
C VAL A 163 -4.68 3.35 12.82
N PHE A 164 -3.50 3.00 13.32
CA PHE A 164 -2.75 1.82 12.95
C PHE A 164 -2.47 0.94 14.17
N TYR A 165 -2.46 -0.37 13.94
CA TYR A 165 -1.61 -1.23 14.73
C TYR A 165 -0.15 -0.85 14.47
N VAL A 166 0.57 -0.54 15.54
CA VAL A 166 1.98 -0.17 15.53
C VAL A 166 2.64 -0.62 16.81
N ASP A 167 3.91 -1.00 16.73
CA ASP A 167 4.71 -1.36 17.89
C ASP A 167 6.02 -0.56 17.92
N VAL A 168 6.16 0.28 18.94
CA VAL A 168 7.36 1.10 19.14
C VAL A 168 8.63 0.26 19.26
N ASP A 169 8.55 -0.91 19.90
CA ASP A 169 9.71 -1.77 20.01
C ASP A 169 10.03 -2.44 18.67
N ALA A 170 9.04 -2.66 17.79
CA ALA A 170 9.28 -3.11 16.42
C ALA A 170 10.07 -2.06 15.64
N ILE A 171 9.65 -0.79 15.75
CA ILE A 171 10.33 0.32 15.09
C ILE A 171 11.77 0.44 15.58
N ARG A 172 11.99 0.41 16.91
CA ARG A 172 13.34 0.47 17.50
C ARG A 172 14.23 -0.65 17.03
N ASP A 173 13.70 -1.87 17.00
CA ASP A 173 14.46 -3.04 16.58
C ASP A 173 14.74 -3.01 15.07
N ALA A 174 13.77 -2.56 14.26
CA ALA A 174 13.93 -2.38 12.82
C ALA A 174 15.04 -1.38 12.50
N VAL A 175 15.05 -0.23 13.18
CA VAL A 175 16.10 0.79 13.03
C VAL A 175 17.47 0.23 13.42
N ARG A 176 17.59 -0.47 14.57
CA ARG A 176 18.88 -1.04 15.01
C ARG A 176 19.42 -2.09 14.05
N ARG A 177 18.54 -2.88 13.43
CA ARG A 177 18.89 -3.99 12.54
C ARG A 177 18.90 -3.60 11.06
N GLN A 178 18.54 -2.36 10.72
CA GLN A 178 18.35 -1.90 9.35
C GLN A 178 17.39 -2.83 8.56
N SER A 179 16.28 -3.17 9.22
CA SER A 179 15.24 -4.10 8.74
C SER A 179 13.87 -3.40 8.70
N SER A 180 12.80 -4.14 8.46
CA SER A 180 11.43 -3.61 8.37
C SER A 180 10.65 -3.75 9.70
N PHE A 181 9.56 -2.99 9.78
CA PHE A 181 8.47 -3.18 10.74
C PHE A 181 7.15 -3.01 9.97
N ASN A 182 6.03 -3.43 10.56
CA ASN A 182 4.74 -3.37 9.88
C ASN A 182 3.78 -2.42 10.58
N LEU A 183 3.05 -1.66 9.78
CA LEU A 183 1.84 -0.92 10.15
C LEU A 183 0.63 -1.64 9.58
N ILE A 184 -0.46 -1.72 10.33
CA ILE A 184 -1.73 -2.25 9.81
C ILE A 184 -2.82 -1.25 10.10
N HIS A 185 -3.39 -0.66 9.04
CA HIS A 185 -4.48 0.30 9.18
C HIS A 185 -5.73 -0.39 9.74
N LEU A 186 -6.28 0.09 10.86
CA LEU A 186 -7.27 -0.66 11.64
C LEU A 186 -8.63 -0.78 10.95
N ASP A 187 -9.02 0.21 10.12
CA ASP A 187 -10.33 0.22 9.45
C ASP A 187 -10.33 -0.55 8.13
N THR A 188 -9.20 -0.56 7.43
CA THR A 188 -9.08 -1.11 6.07
C THR A 188 -8.26 -2.39 6.04
N LEU A 189 -7.55 -2.70 7.11
CA LEU A 189 -6.66 -3.85 7.26
C LEU A 189 -5.47 -3.83 6.30
N PHE A 190 -5.23 -2.69 5.66
CA PHE A 190 -4.16 -2.51 4.72
C PHE A 190 -2.82 -2.45 5.46
N LYS A 191 -1.88 -3.30 5.04
CA LYS A 191 -0.53 -3.37 5.59
C LYS A 191 0.37 -2.38 4.86
N VAL A 192 1.18 -1.65 5.62
CA VAL A 192 2.28 -0.83 5.14
C VAL A 192 3.56 -1.27 5.85
#